data_AF-K1S5C7-F1
#
_entry.id   AF-K1S5C7-F1
#
_cell.length_a   1.000
_cell.length_b   1.000
_cell.length_c   1.000
_cell.angle_alpha   90.00
_cell.angle_beta   90.00
_cell.angle_gamma   90.00
#
_symmetry.space_group_name_H-M   'P 1'
#
loop_
_entity.id
_entity.type
_entity.pdbx_description
1 polymer ?
#
loop_
_entity_poly.entity_id
_entity_poly.type
_entity_poly.pdbx_seq_one_letter_code
_entity_poly.pdbx_strand_id
1 'polypeptide(L)' 'MKISVGNSRTSRAWKIKEFSWEKFVQKCSQTIRTAETVQEYRKLPKGQQDNIKDVGGFVGGEL' A
#
# COMPACT_ATOMS: atom_id res chain seq x y z
N MET A 1 0.47 19.15 -0.82
CA MET A 1 -0.77 18.35 -1.04
C MET A 1 -0.98 17.44 0.16
N LYS A 2 -2.22 17.36 0.67
CA LYS A 2 -2.59 16.45 1.77
C LYS A 2 -3.06 15.11 1.21
N ILE A 3 -2.57 14.03 1.81
CA ILE A 3 -2.90 12.66 1.45
C ILE A 3 -3.13 11.87 2.73
N SER A 4 -4.26 11.20 2.82
CA SER A 4 -4.57 10.27 3.89
C SER A 4 -3.98 8.91 3.58
N VAL A 5 -3.19 8.34 4.49
CA VAL A 5 -2.47 7.05 4.30
C VAL A 5 -2.92 6.03 5.33
N GLY A 6 -3.27 4.83 4.86
CA GLY A 6 -3.61 3.66 5.66
C GLY A 6 -2.53 2.58 5.55
N ASN A 7 -2.35 1.80 6.61
CA ASN A 7 -1.30 0.76 6.68
C ASN A 7 -1.75 -0.58 6.10
N SER A 8 -3.06 -0.77 5.92
CA SER A 8 -3.67 -2.01 5.43
C SER A 8 -5.02 -1.74 4.78
N ARG A 9 -5.54 -2.69 4.01
CA ARG A 9 -6.88 -2.67 3.40
C ARG A 9 -8.01 -2.62 4.43
N THR A 10 -7.72 -2.99 5.67
CA THR A 10 -8.65 -2.99 6.80
C THR A 10 -8.43 -1.82 7.76
N SER A 11 -7.55 -0.87 7.42
CA SER A 11 -7.24 0.29 8.26
C SER A 11 -8.48 1.16 8.48
N ARG A 12 -8.84 1.34 9.75
CA ARG A 12 -9.91 2.25 10.18
C ARG A 12 -9.43 3.66 10.52
N ALA A 13 -8.15 3.78 10.88
CA ALA A 13 -7.50 5.04 11.16
C ALA A 13 -6.55 5.39 10.02
N TRP A 14 -6.74 6.58 9.44
CA TRP A 14 -5.94 7.10 8.35
C TRP A 14 -5.13 8.28 8.85
N LYS A 15 -3.85 8.34 8.47
CA LYS A 15 -2.96 9.44 8.87
C LYS A 15 -2.82 10.41 7.71
N ILE A 16 -3.14 11.68 7.96
CA ILE A 16 -2.90 12.74 7.00
C ILE A 16 -1.40 13.02 6.94
N LYS A 17 -0.86 13.02 5.73
CA LYS A 17 0.53 13.38 5.43
C LYS A 17 0.55 14.45 4.36
N GLU A 18 1.50 15.37 4.49
CA GLU A 18 1.78 16.35 3.45
C GLU A 18 2.90 15.85 2.52
N PHE A 19 2.61 15.89 1.23
CA PHE A 19 3.54 15.56 0.15
C PHE A 19 3.63 16.74 -0.83
N SER A 20 4.81 16.94 -1.42
CA SER A 20 4.88 17.61 -2.72
C SER A 20 4.33 16.68 -3.80
N TRP A 21 3.93 17.23 -4.94
CA TRP A 21 3.42 16.42 -6.04
C TRP A 21 4.49 15.44 -6.55
N GLU A 22 5.72 15.91 -6.71
CA GLU A 22 6.86 15.14 -7.21
C GLU A 22 7.17 13.94 -6.30
N LYS A 23 7.18 14.16 -4.98
CA LYS A 23 7.42 13.10 -4.00
C LYS A 23 6.32 12.04 -4.03
N PHE A 24 5.07 12.46 -4.25
CA PHE A 24 3.96 11.52 -4.37
C PHE A 24 4.05 10.69 -5.65
N VAL A 25 4.36 11.31 -6.79
CA VAL A 25 4.58 10.61 -8.06
C VAL A 25 5.74 9.61 -7.94
N GLN A 26 6.87 10.02 -7.35
CA GLN A 26 8.01 9.14 -7.11
C GLN A 26 7.64 7.96 -6.21
N LYS A 27 6.82 8.18 -5.19
CA LYS A 27 6.33 7.08 -4.33
C LYS A 27 5.48 6.09 -5.13
N CYS A 28 4.59 6.58 -6.00
CA CYS A 28 3.72 5.72 -6.82
C CYS A 28 4.48 4.95 -7.89
N SER A 29 5.62 5.47 -8.37
CA SER A 29 6.45 4.77 -9.36
C SER A 29 7.30 3.64 -8.77
N GLN A 30 7.37 3.52 -7.44
CA GLN A 30 8.15 2.48 -6.77
C GLN A 30 7.29 1.24 -6.50
N THR A 31 7.59 0.15 -7.19
CA THR A 31 6.96 -1.16 -6.94
C THR A 31 7.47 -1.77 -5.65
N ILE A 32 6.56 -2.15 -4.75
CA ILE A 32 6.90 -2.94 -3.56
C ILE A 32 7.12 -4.39 -3.99
N ARG A 33 8.30 -4.93 -3.69
CA ARG A 33 8.64 -6.33 -3.96
C ARG A 33 8.63 -7.10 -2.65
N THR A 34 8.01 -8.26 -2.68
CA THR A 34 7.95 -9.21 -1.57
C THR A 34 9.02 -10.29 -1.76
N ALA A 35 9.33 -11.04 -0.70
CA ALA A 35 10.50 -11.94 -0.69
C ALA A 35 10.23 -13.27 -1.42
N GLU A 36 8.97 -13.68 -1.50
CA GLU A 36 8.58 -14.94 -2.12
C GLU A 36 8.65 -14.87 -3.65
N THR A 37 8.95 -16.02 -4.25
CA THR A 37 8.78 -16.22 -5.69
C THR A 37 7.30 -16.30 -6.05
N VAL A 38 6.99 -16.05 -7.32
CA VAL A 38 5.62 -16.19 -7.86
C VAL A 38 5.07 -17.60 -7.65
N GLN A 39 5.92 -18.63 -7.70
CA GLN A 39 5.52 -20.02 -7.51
C GLN A 39 5.15 -20.31 -6.06
N GLU A 40 5.94 -19.81 -5.10
CA GLU A 40 5.63 -19.91 -3.67
C GLU A 40 4.34 -19.16 -3.34
N TYR A 41 4.20 -17.91 -3.82
CA TYR A 41 3.00 -17.11 -3.64
C TYR A 41 1.73 -17.84 -4.09
N ARG A 42 1.76 -18.47 -5.28
CA ARG A 42 0.60 -19.17 -5.85
C ARG A 42 0.16 -20.39 -5.05
N LYS A 43 1.07 -20.99 -4.27
CA LYS A 43 0.75 -22.15 -3.41
C LYS A 43 0.10 -21.73 -2.08
N LEU A 44 0.15 -20.45 -1.72
CA LEU A 44 -0.42 -19.97 -0.46
C LEU A 44 -1.95 -19.96 -0.50
N PRO A 45 -2.65 -20.15 0.64
CA PRO A 45 -4.08 -19.93 0.74
C PRO A 45 -4.46 -18.49 0.36
N LYS A 46 -5.69 -18.31 -0.14
CA LYS A 46 -6.18 -17.00 -0.62
C LYS A 46 -6.04 -15.88 0.42
N GLY A 47 -6.31 -16.15 1.69
CA GLY A 47 -6.14 -15.16 2.76
C GLY A 47 -4.70 -14.68 2.94
N GLN A 48 -3.71 -15.59 2.81
CA GLN A 48 -2.30 -15.24 2.90
C GLN A 48 -1.85 -14.48 1.64
N GLN A 49 -2.29 -14.92 0.47
CA GLN A 49 -2.07 -14.19 -0.79
C GLN A 49 -2.56 -12.74 -0.73
N ASP A 50 -3.73 -12.53 -0.12
CA ASP A 50 -4.30 -11.21 0.05
C ASP A 50 -3.53 -10.37 1.07
N ASN A 51 -3.12 -10.98 2.20
CA ASN A 51 -2.33 -10.29 3.23
C ASN A 51 -0.96 -9.85 2.70
N ILE A 52 -0.32 -10.66 1.86
CA ILE A 52 0.96 -10.30 1.22
C ILE A 52 0.79 -9.10 0.28
N LYS A 53 -0.32 -9.04 -0.46
CA LYS A 53 -0.62 -7.93 -1.36
C LYS A 53 -1.14 -6.69 -0.65
N ASP A 54 -1.44 -6.81 0.64
CA ASP A 54 -1.89 -5.70 1.46
C ASP A 54 -0.70 -4.87 1.94
N VAL A 55 -0.26 -3.96 1.07
CA VAL A 55 0.90 -3.07 1.30
C VAL A 55 0.49 -1.66 1.74
N GLY A 56 -0.74 -1.52 2.24
CA GLY A 56 -1.34 -0.24 2.60
C GLY A 56 -1.94 0.52 1.42
N GLY A 57 -2.43 1.73 1.68
CA GLY A 57 -3.16 2.53 0.70
C GLY A 57 -3.12 4.02 0.98
N PHE A 58 -3.62 4.81 0.03
CA PHE A 58 -3.71 6.26 0.15
C PHE A 58 -4.99 6.78 -0.52
N VAL A 59 -5.48 7.92 -0.03
CA VAL A 59 -6.57 8.70 -0.63
C VAL A 59 -6.16 10.17 -0.65
N GLY A 60 -6.41 10.85 -1.78
CA GLY A 60 -6.13 12.28 -1.89
C GLY A 60 -7.05 13.09 -0.97
N GLY A 61 -6.50 14.10 -0.29
CA GLY A 61 -7.24 14.90 0.69
C GLY A 61 -7.24 14.28 2.09
N GLU A 62 -8.25 14.64 2.86
CA GLU A 62 -8.39 14.32 4.29
C GLU A 62 -9.53 13.31 4.49
N LEU A 63 -9.26 12.30 5.32
CA LEU A 63 -10.19 11.26 5.78
C LEU A 63 -10.11 11.14 7.31
#